data_AF-A0A328RTY5-F1
#
_entry.id   AF-A0A328RTY5-F1
#
_cell.length_a   1.000
_cell.length_b   1.000
_cell.length_c   1.000
_cell.angle_alpha   90.00
_cell.angle_beta   90.00
_cell.angle_gamma   90.00
#
_symmetry.space_group_name_H-M   'P 1'
#
loop_
_entity.id
_entity.type
_entity.pdbx_description
1 polymer ?
#
loop_
_entity_poly.entity_id
_entity_poly.type
_entity_poly.pdbx_seq_one_letter_code
_entity_poly.pdbx_strand_id
1 'polypeptide(L)'
;MLFRLFAFALCIAGAWYVFKDARSKGRPIIGAVIALITLVFPIALLGYWLLSPKLLQEKSNEVGILCTKCGTENATSSKTCKKCRNRLEL
;
A
#
# COMPACT_ATOMS: atom_id res chain seq x y z
N MET A 1 6.80 8.64 -16.17
CA MET A 1 6.50 7.20 -16.34
C MET A 1 7.69 6.41 -16.89
N LEU A 2 8.43 6.92 -17.89
CA LEU A 2 9.57 6.23 -18.51
C LEU A 2 10.66 5.77 -17.52
N PHE A 3 11.08 6.65 -16.60
CA PHE A 3 12.08 6.33 -15.57
C PHE A 3 11.71 5.12 -14.71
N ARG A 4 10.41 4.95 -14.42
CA ARG A 4 9.93 3.82 -13.60
C ARG A 4 10.07 2.51 -14.36
N LEU A 5 9.61 2.47 -15.62
CA LEU A 5 9.75 1.29 -16.47
C LEU A 5 11.22 0.87 -16.64
N PHE A 6 12.11 1.86 -16.76
CA PHE A 6 13.55 1.61 -16.85
C PHE A 6 14.12 0.97 -15.57
N ALA A 7 13.72 1.46 -14.39
CA ALA A 7 14.12 0.88 -13.11
C ALA A 7 13.64 -0.58 -12.96
N PHE A 8 12.41 -0.89 -13.37
CA PHE A 8 11.89 -2.27 -13.38
C PHE A 8 12.66 -3.18 -14.32
N ALA A 9 12.96 -2.70 -15.54
CA ALA A 9 13.74 -3.46 -16.52
C ALA A 9 15.14 -3.79 -15.98
N LEU A 10 15.79 -2.85 -15.30
CA LEU A 10 17.09 -3.07 -14.65
C LEU A 10 17.01 -4.11 -13.52
N CYS A 11 15.96 -4.07 -12.68
CA CYS A 11 15.74 -5.09 -11.64
C CYS A 11 15.53 -6.49 -12.23
N ILE A 12 14.75 -6.61 -13.31
CA ILE A 12 14.51 -7.89 -14.00
C ILE A 12 15.81 -8.41 -14.62
N ALA A 13 16.56 -7.55 -15.31
CA ALA A 13 17.84 -7.91 -15.92
C ALA A 13 18.87 -8.33 -14.86
N GLY A 14 18.95 -7.62 -13.73
CA GLY A 14 19.82 -7.97 -12.60
C GLY A 14 19.45 -9.31 -11.97
N ALA A 15 18.15 -9.55 -11.72
CA ALA A 15 17.66 -10.82 -11.19
C ALA A 15 17.98 -12.00 -12.13
N TRP A 16 17.81 -11.80 -13.44
CA TRP A 16 18.14 -12.81 -14.46
C TRP A 16 19.65 -13.11 -14.52
N TYR A 17 20.49 -12.08 -14.40
CA TYR A 17 21.94 -12.23 -14.37
C TYR A 17 22.41 -13.02 -13.14
N VAL A 18 21.93 -12.67 -11.95
CA VAL A 18 22.25 -13.39 -10.70
C VAL A 18 21.78 -14.84 -10.75
N PHE A 19 20.60 -15.09 -11.31
CA PHE A 19 20.08 -16.44 -11.49
C PHE A 19 20.96 -17.27 -12.43
N LYS A 20 21.42 -16.68 -13.55
CA LYS A 20 22.31 -17.34 -14.51
C LYS A 20 23.69 -17.65 -13.91
N ASP A 21 24.27 -16.71 -13.16
CA ASP A 21 25.56 -16.93 -12.46
C ASP A 21 25.46 -18.01 -11.38
N ALA A 22 24.39 -17.99 -10.58
CA ALA A 22 24.14 -19.01 -9.56
C ALA A 22 23.89 -20.41 -10.16
N ARG A 23 23.22 -20.47 -11.31
CA ARG A 23 23.05 -21.72 -12.08
C ARG A 23 24.38 -22.26 -12.59
N SER A 24 25.29 -21.39 -13.03
CA SER A 24 26.64 -21.79 -13.46
C SER A 24 27.48 -22.38 -12.32
N LYS A 25 27.23 -21.98 -11.07
CA LYS A 25 27.96 -22.44 -9.88
C LYS A 25 27.29 -23.62 -9.16
N GLY A 26 26.31 -24.27 -9.79
CA GLY A 26 25.61 -25.43 -9.23
C GLY A 26 24.69 -25.12 -8.05
N ARG A 27 24.37 -23.85 -7.80
CA ARG A 27 23.50 -23.40 -6.69
C ARG A 27 22.24 -22.68 -7.20
N PRO A 28 21.40 -23.33 -8.02
CA PRO A 28 20.24 -22.68 -8.65
C PRO A 28 19.19 -22.21 -7.64
N ILE A 29 19.06 -22.90 -6.50
CA ILE A 29 18.06 -22.58 -5.46
C ILE A 29 18.36 -21.23 -4.81
N ILE A 30 19.62 -20.98 -4.45
CA ILE A 30 20.04 -19.71 -3.82
C ILE A 30 19.86 -18.55 -4.82
N GLY A 31 20.21 -18.77 -6.09
CA GLY A 31 19.98 -17.80 -7.16
C GLY A 31 18.50 -17.45 -7.34
N ALA A 32 17.62 -18.45 -7.27
CA ALA A 32 16.17 -18.24 -7.38
C ALA A 32 15.62 -17.37 -6.24
N VAL A 33 16.03 -17.64 -5.00
CA VAL A 33 15.57 -16.89 -3.82
C VAL A 33 15.99 -15.42 -3.90
N ILE A 34 17.25 -15.16 -4.27
CA ILE A 34 17.77 -13.78 -4.39
C ILE A 34 17.04 -13.04 -5.52
N ALA A 35 16.85 -13.67 -6.68
CA ALA A 35 16.09 -13.10 -7.78
C ALA A 35 14.65 -12.74 -7.38
N LEU A 36 13.99 -13.61 -6.59
CA LEU A 36 12.62 -13.40 -6.13
C LEU A 36 12.53 -12.21 -5.16
N ILE A 37 13.42 -12.12 -4.17
CA ILE A 37 13.48 -11.00 -3.22
C ILE A 37 13.70 -9.67 -3.94
N THR A 38 14.56 -9.65 -4.95
CA THR A 38 14.88 -8.45 -5.74
C THR A 38 13.66 -7.94 -6.53
N LEU A 39 12.74 -8.84 -6.90
CA LEU A 39 11.50 -8.50 -7.60
C LEU A 39 10.34 -8.14 -6.66
N VAL A 40 10.31 -8.66 -5.43
CA VAL A 40 9.24 -8.36 -4.46
C VAL A 40 9.23 -6.88 -4.07
N PHE A 41 10.39 -6.28 -3.82
CA PHE A 41 10.49 -4.86 -3.43
C PHE A 41 9.87 -3.90 -4.47
N PRO A 42 10.23 -3.96 -5.77
CA PRO A 42 9.64 -3.08 -6.76
C PRO A 42 8.15 -3.39 -7.00
N ILE A 43 7.71 -4.65 -6.94
CA ILE A 43 6.28 -5.02 -7.07
C ILE A 43 5.46 -4.43 -5.92
N ALA A 44 5.95 -4.52 -4.68
CA ALA A 44 5.29 -3.93 -3.52
C ALA A 44 5.19 -2.40 -3.63
N LEU A 45 6.25 -1.74 -4.12
CA LEU A 45 6.25 -0.31 -4.38
C LEU A 45 5.21 0.09 -5.43
N LEU A 46 5.07 -0.72 -6.49
CA LEU A 46 4.08 -0.52 -7.54
C LEU A 46 2.65 -0.70 -7.01
N GLY A 47 2.43 -1.76 -6.22
CA GLY A 47 1.16 -2.05 -5.57
C GLY A 47 0.74 -0.93 -4.62
N TYR A 48 1.65 -0.41 -3.80
CA TYR A 48 1.40 0.75 -2.94
C TYR A 48 0.97 1.99 -3.72
N TRP A 49 1.61 2.26 -4.86
CA TRP A 49 1.25 3.39 -5.73
C TRP A 49 -0.12 3.24 -6.38
N LEU A 50 -0.49 2.01 -6.78
CA LEU A 50 -1.80 1.67 -7.34
C LEU A 50 -2.91 1.67 -6.29
N LEU A 51 -2.61 1.26 -5.06
CA LEU A 51 -3.58 1.12 -3.97
C LEU A 51 -3.77 2.42 -3.16
N SER A 52 -2.80 3.34 -3.18
CA SER A 52 -2.86 4.64 -2.50
C SER A 52 -4.15 5.44 -2.71
N PRO A 53 -4.70 5.62 -3.93
CA PRO A 53 -5.94 6.38 -4.09
C PRO A 53 -7.15 5.71 -3.42
N LYS A 54 -7.14 4.39 -3.26
CA LYS A 54 -8.24 3.63 -2.65
C LYS A 54 -8.18 3.66 -1.12
N LEU A 55 -6.99 3.58 -0.53
CA LEU A 55 -6.80 3.70 0.92
C LEU A 55 -7.16 5.10 1.45
N LEU A 56 -6.89 6.15 0.65
CA LEU A 56 -7.25 7.52 1.02
C LEU A 56 -8.78 7.74 0.98
N GLN A 57 -9.50 7.10 0.05
CA GLN A 57 -10.96 7.18 0.04
C GLN A 57 -11.61 6.48 1.24
N GLU A 58 -11.07 5.35 1.69
CA GLU A 58 -11.58 4.68 2.88
C GLU A 58 -11.39 5.56 4.13
N LYS A 59 -10.26 6.25 4.23
CA LYS A 59 -9.96 7.18 5.35
C LYS A 59 -10.73 8.50 5.26
N SER A 60 -11.02 8.99 4.06
CA SER A 60 -11.68 10.29 3.85
C SER A 60 -13.18 10.28 4.12
N ASN A 61 -13.82 9.11 4.28
CA ASN A 61 -15.23 9.04 4.69
C ASN A 61 -15.45 9.31 6.19
N GLU A 62 -14.39 9.61 6.94
CA GLU A 62 -14.50 10.11 8.32
C GLU A 62 -14.59 11.64 8.37
N VAL A 63 -15.34 12.28 7.47
CA VAL A 63 -15.69 13.71 7.63
C VAL A 63 -16.61 13.81 8.84
N GLY A 64 -16.09 14.37 9.93
CA GLY A 64 -16.77 14.39 11.22
C GLY A 64 -18.13 15.07 11.17
N ILE A 65 -19.15 14.43 11.75
CA ILE A 65 -20.48 15.01 11.95
C ILE A 65 -20.50 15.81 13.24
N LEU A 66 -21.00 17.04 13.17
CA LEU A 66 -21.21 17.90 14.31
C LEU A 66 -22.51 17.52 15.04
N CYS A 67 -22.42 17.37 16.37
CA CYS A 67 -23.62 17.15 17.17
C CYS A 67 -24.45 18.43 17.30
N THR A 68 -25.69 18.39 16.83
CA THR A 68 -26.65 19.52 16.90
C THR A 68 -26.95 20.02 18.32
N LYS A 69 -26.77 19.18 19.35
CA LYS A 69 -27.02 19.58 20.75
C LYS A 69 -25.83 20.20 21.47
N CYS A 70 -24.60 19.84 21.12
CA CYS A 70 -23.43 20.23 21.92
C CYS A 70 -22.22 20.69 21.08
N GLY A 71 -22.38 20.78 19.76
CA GLY A 71 -21.34 21.24 18.83
C GLY A 71 -20.09 20.36 18.78
N THR A 72 -20.13 19.17 19.38
CA THR A 72 -18.96 18.28 19.41
C THR A 72 -18.85 17.53 18.09
N GLU A 73 -17.66 17.51 17.51
CA GLU A 73 -17.34 16.70 16.32
C GLU A 73 -17.23 15.22 16.69
N ASN A 74 -17.93 14.39 15.93
CA ASN A 74 -17.98 12.94 16.06
C ASN A 74 -17.68 12.29 14.70
N ALA A 75 -17.20 11.06 14.70
CA ALA A 75 -17.02 10.34 13.44
C ALA A 75 -18.38 10.08 12.76
N THR A 76 -18.41 10.11 11.44
CA THR A 76 -19.60 9.87 10.59
C THR A 76 -20.22 8.49 10.84
N SER A 77 -19.40 7.52 11.27
CA SER A 77 -19.81 6.17 11.67
C SER A 77 -20.49 6.10 13.04
N SER A 78 -20.44 7.17 13.81
CA SER A 78 -20.98 7.21 15.18
C SER A 78 -22.49 7.49 15.16
N LYS A 79 -23.30 6.59 15.71
CA LYS A 79 -24.76 6.80 15.88
C LYS A 79 -25.08 7.75 17.04
N THR A 80 -24.11 8.00 17.90
CA THR A 80 -24.30 8.68 19.19
C THR A 80 -23.13 9.60 19.49
N CYS A 81 -23.41 10.79 20.00
CA CYS A 81 -22.39 11.78 20.32
C CYS A 81 -21.56 11.35 21.54
N LYS A 82 -20.23 11.41 21.43
CA LYS A 82 -19.28 11.01 22.50
C LYS A 82 -19.43 11.82 23.79
N LYS A 83 -19.85 13.08 23.68
CA LYS A 83 -19.97 14.01 24.83
C LYS A 83 -21.33 13.95 25.51
N CYS A 84 -22.42 14.19 24.78
CA CYS A 84 -23.77 14.29 25.35
C CYS A 84 -24.62 13.03 25.21
N ARG A 85 -24.10 11.97 24.57
CA ARG A 85 -24.82 10.73 24.25
C ARG A 85 -26.15 10.93 23.49
N ASN A 86 -26.36 12.10 22.90
CA ASN A 86 -27.50 12.33 22.04
C ASN A 86 -27.31 11.57 20.72
N ARG A 87 -28.42 11.14 20.11
CA ARG A 87 -28.40 10.56 18.78
C ARG A 87 -27.86 11.58 17.78
N LEU A 88 -26.90 11.14 16.95
CA LEU A 88 -26.44 11.92 15.81
C LEU A 88 -27.41 11.62 14.68
N GLU A 89 -28.24 12.60 14.35
CA GLU A 89 -29.11 12.53 13.19
C GLU A 89 -28.26 12.93 11.98
N LEU A 90 -28.04 11.96 11.08
CA LEU A 90 -27.41 12.15 9.78
C LEU A 90 -28.33 12.97 8.87
#